data_AF-A0A550H841-F1
#
_entry.id   AF-A0A550H841-F1
#
_cell.length_a   1.000
_cell.length_b   1.000
_cell.length_c   1.000
_cell.angle_alpha   90.00
_cell.angle_beta   90.00
_cell.angle_gamma   90.00
#
_symmetry.space_group_name_H-M   'P 1'
#
loop_
_entity.id
_entity.type
_entity.pdbx_description
1 polymer ?
#
loop_
_entity_poly.entity_id
_entity_poly.type
_entity_poly.pdbx_seq_one_letter_code
_entity_poly.pdbx_strand_id
1 'polypeptide(L)' 'MVRCICGTDNMEQKFCTNCGTQLLYDCEKCKKPMDITQKFCGACGAKNPHYNAKAYNTHPR' A
#
# COMPACT_ATOMS: atom_id res chain seq x y z
N MET A 1 2.80 -0.86 -9.07
CA MET A 1 3.35 0.43 -8.64
C MET A 1 2.31 1.17 -7.82
N VAL A 2 2.70 1.69 -6.66
CA VAL A 2 1.85 2.43 -5.73
C VAL A 2 2.16 3.91 -5.90
N ARG A 3 1.17 4.72 -6.28
CA ARG A 3 1.32 6.16 -6.25
C ARG A 3 1.08 6.67 -4.85
N CYS A 4 2.10 7.30 -4.27
CA CYS A 4 2.00 7.95 -2.98
C CYS A 4 1.13 9.21 -3.11
N ILE A 5 0.56 9.66 -1.99
CA ILE A 5 -0.26 10.88 -1.89
C ILE A 5 0.55 12.12 -2.28
N CYS A 6 1.88 12.10 -2.12
CA CYS A 6 2.77 13.16 -2.59
C CYS A 6 2.91 13.21 -4.13
N GLY A 7 2.31 12.27 -4.86
CA GLY A 7 2.36 12.19 -6.32
C GLY A 7 3.55 11.42 -6.89
N THR A 8 4.37 10.79 -6.04
CA THR A 8 5.48 9.94 -6.52
C THR A 8 5.01 8.51 -6.75
N ASP A 9 5.33 7.91 -7.89
CA ASP A 9 5.12 6.49 -8.16
C ASP A 9 6.25 5.65 -7.56
N ASN A 10 5.89 4.60 -6.82
CA ASN A 10 6.84 3.74 -6.13
C ASN A 10 6.68 2.29 -6.60
N MET A 11 7.78 1.66 -6.99
CA MET A 11 7.83 0.26 -7.42
C MET A 11 8.07 -0.63 -6.20
N GLU A 12 6.98 -1.14 -5.62
CA GLU A 12 6.99 -2.16 -4.55
C GLU A 12 7.89 -1.80 -3.34
N GLN A 13 8.03 -0.50 -3.06
CA GLN A 13 8.84 0.00 -1.95
C GLN A 13 8.05 -0.01 -0.64
N LYS A 14 8.74 -0.29 0.47
CA LYS A 14 8.15 -0.15 1.82
C LYS A 14 7.86 1.30 2.18
N PHE A 15 8.66 2.24 1.69
CA PHE A 15 8.53 3.68 1.94
C PHE A 15 8.55 4.45 0.62
N CYS A 16 7.90 5.60 0.60
CA CYS A 16 7.96 6.52 -0.53
C CYS A 16 9.37 7.11 -0.65
N THR A 17 9.97 7.02 -1.84
CA THR A 17 11.32 7.53 -2.11
C THR A 17 11.44 9.06 -2.07
N ASN A 18 10.31 9.77 -2.12
CA ASN A 18 10.29 11.24 -2.11
C ASN A 18 9.95 11.84 -0.74
N CYS A 19 8.89 11.35 -0.08
CA CYS A 19 8.40 11.93 1.17
C CYS A 19 8.54 11.03 2.40
N GLY A 20 9.08 9.80 2.24
CA GLY A 20 9.31 8.86 3.35
C GLY A 20 8.05 8.18 3.92
N THR A 21 6.85 8.48 3.41
CA THR A 21 5.61 7.84 3.86
C THR A 21 5.67 6.33 3.64
N GLN A 22 5.31 5.54 4.66
CA GLN A 22 5.25 4.10 4.53
C GLN A 22 4.09 3.67 3.61
N LEU A 23 4.39 2.80 2.64
CA LEU A 23 3.46 2.36 1.59
C LEU A 23 3.11 0.87 1.70
N LEU A 24 3.90 0.09 2.41
CA LEU A 24 3.72 -1.34 2.62
C LEU A 24 3.72 -1.66 4.12
N TYR A 25 2.74 -2.46 4.54
CA TYR A 25 2.53 -2.91 5.92
C TYR A 25 2.29 -4.41 5.95
N ASP A 26 2.56 -5.04 7.10
CA ASP A 26 2.23 -6.45 7.29
C ASP A 26 0.83 -6.58 7.88
N CYS A 27 0.03 -7.51 7.35
CA CYS A 27 -1.28 -7.82 7.88
C CYS A 27 -1.20 -8.23 9.35
N GLU A 28 -2.00 -7.58 10.21
CA GLU A 28 -1.99 -7.91 11.64
C GLU A 28 -2.40 -9.36 11.94
N LYS A 29 -3.28 -9.94 11.11
CA LYS A 29 -3.76 -11.33 11.27
C LYS A 29 -2.82 -12.38 10.71
N CYS A 30 -2.37 -12.24 9.46
CA CYS A 30 -1.62 -13.30 8.76
C CYS A 30 -0.17 -12.93 8.41
N LYS A 31 0.26 -11.72 8.77
CA LYS A 31 1.62 -11.18 8.56
C LYS A 31 2.08 -11.14 7.09
N LYS A 32 1.15 -11.32 6.13
CA LYS A 32 1.44 -11.12 4.71
C LYS A 32 1.51 -9.62 4.38
N PRO A 33 2.39 -9.21 3.44
CA PRO A 33 2.52 -7.82 3.05
C PRO A 33 1.25 -7.33 2.36
N MET A 34 0.90 -6.08 2.63
CA MET A 34 -0.24 -5.36 2.07
C MET A 34 0.17 -3.93 1.80
N ASP A 35 -0.24 -3.38 0.66
CA ASP A 35 -0.03 -1.97 0.37
C ASP A 35 -1.19 -1.11 0.89
N ILE A 36 -0.95 0.19 1.00
CA ILE A 36 -1.93 1.17 1.49
C ILE A 36 -3.13 1.39 0.54
N THR A 37 -3.11 0.85 -0.68
CA THR A 37 -4.23 0.95 -1.63
C THR A 37 -5.23 -0.19 -1.44
N GLN A 38 -4.83 -1.29 -0.81
CA GLN A 38 -5.68 -2.44 -0.53
C GLN A 38 -6.58 -2.18 0.68
N LYS A 39 -7.91 -2.28 0.49
CA LYS A 39 -8.89 -2.17 1.60
C LYS A 39 -8.88 -3.41 2.52
N PHE A 40 -8.55 -4.57 1.97
CA PHE A 40 -8.55 -5.86 2.65
C PHE A 40 -7.29 -6.64 2.28
N CYS A 41 -6.85 -7.50 3.18
CA CYS A 41 -5.75 -8.43 2.95
C CYS A 41 -6.11 -9.42 1.85
N GLY A 42 -5.35 -9.44 0.76
CA GLY A 42 -5.55 -10.41 -0.33
C GLY A 42 -5.33 -11.87 0.07
N ALA A 43 -4.64 -12.14 1.17
CA ALA A 43 -4.34 -13.51 1.63
C ALA A 43 -5.36 -14.07 2.64
N CYS A 44 -5.92 -13.24 3.51
CA CYS A 44 -6.81 -13.71 4.58
C CYS A 44 -8.14 -12.94 4.71
N GLY A 45 -8.36 -11.91 3.90
CA GLY A 45 -9.59 -11.11 3.93
C GLY A 45 -9.73 -10.14 5.11
N ALA A 46 -8.75 -10.06 6.02
CA ALA A 46 -8.77 -9.11 7.13
C ALA A 46 -8.78 -7.66 6.63
N LYS A 47 -9.45 -6.75 7.35
CA LYS A 47 -9.47 -5.32 7.02
C LYS A 47 -8.05 -4.73 7.15
N ASN A 48 -7.65 -3.89 6.19
CA ASN A 48 -6.40 -3.15 6.27
C ASN A 48 -6.60 -1.86 7.09
N PRO A 49 -5.97 -1.72 8.28
CA PRO A 49 -6.07 -0.49 9.08
C PRO A 49 -5.30 0.68 8.46
N HIS A 50 -4.36 0.41 7.55
CA HIS A 50 -3.52 1.42 6.88
C HIS A 50 -4.02 1.77 5.47
N TYR A 51 -5.25 1.37 5.12
CA TYR A 51 -5.85 1.73 3.84
C TYR A 51 -5.97 3.25 3.68
N ASN A 52 -5.51 3.75 2.54
CA ASN A 52 -5.60 5.15 2.16
C ASN A 52 -6.27 5.31 0.78
N ALA A 53 -7.48 5.87 0.78
CA ALA A 53 -8.27 6.07 -0.44
C ALA A 53 -7.65 7.07 -1.45
N LYS A 54 -6.67 7.87 -1.02
CA LYS A 54 -5.94 8.80 -1.91
C LYS A 54 -4.71 8.19 -2.55
N ALA A 55 -4.24 7.05 -2.04
CA ALA A 55 -3.22 6.26 -2.71
C ALA A 55 -3.90 5.33 -3.72
N TYR A 56 -3.31 5.17 -4.90
CA TYR A 56 -3.84 4.27 -5.92
C TYR A 56 -2.75 3.50 -6.63
N ASN A 57 -3.04 2.24 -6.96
CA ASN A 57 -2.16 1.41 -7.76
C ASN A 57 -2.24 1.89 -9.21
N THR A 58 -1.14 2.43 -9.72
CA THR A 58 -1.04 2.97 -11.07
C THR A 58 -0.80 1.90 -12.12
N HIS A 59 -1.16 0.62 -11.89
CA HIS A 59 -0.98 -0.44 -12.89
C HIS A 59 -1.47 0.05 -14.26
N PRO A 60 -0.61 0.04 -15.31
CA PRO A 60 -1.10 0.31 -16.65
C PRO A 60 -2.14 -0.77 -16.93
N ARG A 61 -3.37 -0.33 -17.24
CA ARG A 61 -4.36 -1.22 -17.84
C ARG A 61 -3.81 -1.81 -19.13
#